data_AF-A0A8H7CRB7-F1
#
_entry.id   AF-A0A8H7CRB7-F1
#
_cell.length_a   1.000
_cell.length_b   1.000
_cell.length_c   1.000
_cell.angle_alpha   90.00
_cell.angle_beta   90.00
_cell.angle_gamma   90.00
#
_symmetry.space_group_name_H-M   'P 1'
#
loop_
_entity.id
_entity.type
_entity.pdbx_description
1 polymer ?
#
loop_
_entity_poly.entity_id
_entity_poly.type
_entity_poly.pdbx_seq_one_letter_code
_entity_poly.pdbx_strand_id
1 'polypeptide(L)'
;MLSRMRRTRSTRITSDAIAATKVTLRAIQASTDACAPLKSAVSAVIVILELIEKVKSNKKECEHIAERSAQLVQDIWRQTKDFDVALPAEVGKSVAQIEKLAGYSKRLKYSSKNSKKRIFWNELLAKIVTKSQIDEYGRLLDEAMLHFNFNMELSIHRLHLESAAADQKRHAALLTFSHMSESERLQLLTQIRGKVLFVQVARYLTII
;
A
#
# COMPACT_ATOMS: atom_id res chain seq x y z
N MET A 1 13.96 27.31 -45.38
CA MET A 1 14.08 25.84 -45.20
C MET A 1 14.81 25.51 -43.89
N LEU A 2 14.32 25.98 -42.73
CA LEU A 2 14.96 25.78 -41.42
C LEU A 2 13.90 25.63 -40.31
N SER A 3 13.28 24.46 -40.22
CA SER A 3 12.35 24.12 -39.11
C SER A 3 12.42 22.64 -38.75
N ARG A 4 13.59 22.15 -38.29
CA ARG A 4 13.71 20.82 -37.68
C ARG A 4 14.84 20.76 -36.65
N MET A 5 14.75 21.53 -35.56
CA MET A 5 15.68 21.34 -34.45
C MET A 5 15.11 21.88 -33.13
N ARG A 6 14.16 21.16 -32.51
CA ARG A 6 13.72 21.34 -31.11
C ARG A 6 12.65 20.27 -30.75
N ARG A 7 13.02 18.98 -30.72
CA ARG A 7 12.14 17.92 -30.15
C ARG A 7 12.86 16.85 -29.31
N THR A 8 14.16 17.00 -29.04
CA THR A 8 14.96 15.97 -28.34
C THR A 8 15.18 16.23 -26.85
N ARG A 9 14.79 17.39 -26.31
CA ARG A 9 15.06 17.75 -24.90
C ARG A 9 14.01 17.20 -23.92
N SER A 10 12.74 17.13 -24.32
CA SER A 10 11.63 16.75 -23.42
C SER A 10 11.65 15.28 -23.02
N THR A 11 12.10 14.38 -23.90
CA THR A 11 12.03 12.92 -23.66
C THR A 11 13.15 12.39 -22.78
N ARG A 12 14.26 13.12 -22.60
CA ARG A 12 15.37 12.69 -21.75
C ARG A 12 15.05 12.93 -20.27
N ILE A 13 14.47 14.09 -19.97
CA ILE A 13 14.12 14.50 -18.60
C ILE A 13 13.15 13.50 -17.96
N THR A 14 12.17 13.01 -18.73
CA THR A 14 11.17 12.05 -18.21
C THR A 14 11.74 10.64 -18.04
N SER A 15 12.68 10.22 -18.90
CA SER A 15 13.39 8.95 -18.75
C SER A 15 14.27 8.92 -17.50
N ASP A 16 14.99 10.01 -17.21
CA ASP A 16 15.89 10.10 -16.06
C ASP A 16 15.09 10.14 -14.74
N ALA A 17 13.97 10.86 -14.72
CA ALA A 17 13.05 10.88 -13.58
C ALA A 17 12.44 9.50 -13.29
N ILE A 18 11.97 8.79 -14.32
CA ILE A 18 11.44 7.42 -14.17
C ILE A 18 12.51 6.46 -13.65
N ALA A 19 13.75 6.58 -14.13
CA ALA A 19 14.87 5.78 -13.66
C ALA A 19 15.16 6.03 -12.16
N ALA A 20 15.24 7.29 -11.75
CA ALA A 20 15.45 7.68 -10.34
C ALA A 20 14.32 7.18 -9.42
N THR A 21 13.06 7.32 -9.87
CA THR A 21 11.89 6.81 -9.15
C THR A 21 11.97 5.29 -8.98
N LYS A 22 12.35 4.55 -10.02
CA LYS A 22 12.52 3.08 -9.92
C LYS A 22 13.62 2.67 -8.94
N VAL A 23 14.72 3.40 -8.86
CA VAL A 23 15.78 3.13 -7.88
C VAL A 23 15.24 3.30 -6.46
N THR A 24 14.53 4.40 -6.20
CA THR A 24 13.90 4.68 -4.90
C THR A 24 12.88 3.62 -4.53
N LEU A 25 12.00 3.26 -5.47
CA LEU A 25 11.01 2.20 -5.28
C LEU A 25 11.67 0.84 -5.00
N ARG A 26 12.77 0.49 -5.68
CA ARG A 26 13.50 -0.76 -5.39
C ARG A 26 14.15 -0.74 -4.01
N ALA A 27 14.63 0.41 -3.54
CA ALA A 27 15.14 0.54 -2.18
C ALA A 27 14.02 0.32 -1.14
N ILE A 28 12.83 0.89 -1.36
CA ILE A 28 11.65 0.65 -0.51
C ILE A 28 11.25 -0.83 -0.55
N GLN A 29 11.27 -1.45 -1.73
CA GLN A 29 10.93 -2.87 -1.89
C GLN A 29 11.90 -3.79 -1.15
N ALA A 30 13.20 -3.46 -1.17
CA ALA A 30 14.25 -4.23 -0.52
C ALA A 30 14.34 -3.97 1.00
N SER A 31 13.74 -2.88 1.50
CA SER A 31 13.71 -2.58 2.93
C SER A 31 13.02 -3.70 3.72
N THR A 32 13.67 -4.20 4.76
CA THR A 32 13.07 -5.18 5.69
C THR A 32 11.89 -4.58 6.43
N ASP A 33 11.94 -3.28 6.69
CA ASP A 33 10.99 -2.53 7.52
C ASP A 33 9.70 -2.20 6.76
N ALA A 34 9.74 -2.26 5.43
CA ALA A 34 8.54 -2.08 4.62
C ALA A 34 7.57 -3.25 4.82
N CYS A 35 6.34 -2.93 5.21
CA CYS A 35 5.27 -3.90 5.38
C CYS A 35 4.94 -4.59 4.04
N ALA A 36 4.43 -5.82 4.11
CA ALA A 36 4.11 -6.60 2.90
C ALA A 36 3.18 -5.86 1.92
N PRO A 37 2.15 -5.11 2.38
CA PRO A 37 1.28 -4.38 1.46
C PRO A 37 2.02 -3.28 0.67
N LEU A 38 2.87 -2.51 1.34
CA LEU A 38 3.69 -1.49 0.70
C LEU A 38 4.64 -2.11 -0.34
N LYS A 39 5.33 -3.21 0.00
CA LYS A 39 6.24 -3.91 -0.91
C LYS A 39 5.54 -4.35 -2.20
N SER A 40 4.29 -4.80 -2.08
CA SER A 40 3.51 -5.22 -3.23
C SER A 40 3.01 -4.08 -4.08
N ALA A 41 2.52 -3.00 -3.49
CA ALA A 41 2.18 -1.79 -4.23
C ALA A 41 3.38 -1.22 -4.98
N VAL A 42 4.53 -1.11 -4.30
CA VAL A 42 5.81 -0.72 -4.89
C VAL A 42 6.19 -1.64 -6.05
N SER A 43 6.03 -2.96 -5.89
CA SER A 43 6.28 -3.91 -6.97
C SER A 43 5.37 -3.67 -8.18
N ALA A 44 4.10 -3.35 -7.98
CA ALA A 44 3.17 -3.06 -9.06
C ALA A 44 3.59 -1.81 -9.85
N VAL A 45 3.93 -0.74 -9.12
CA VAL A 45 4.36 0.53 -9.72
C VAL A 45 5.66 0.38 -10.50
N ILE A 46 6.63 -0.37 -9.99
CA ILE A 46 7.87 -0.67 -10.75
C ILE A 46 7.54 -1.29 -12.10
N VAL A 47 6.58 -2.24 -12.15
CA VAL A 47 6.22 -2.88 -13.41
C VAL A 47 5.48 -1.93 -14.35
N ILE A 48 4.62 -1.06 -13.83
CA ILE A 48 3.95 -0.01 -14.63
C ILE A 48 5.00 0.92 -15.25
N LEU A 49 5.99 1.37 -14.47
CA LEU A 49 7.08 2.21 -14.97
C LEU A 49 7.93 1.48 -16.03
N GLU A 50 8.22 0.19 -15.84
CA GLU A 50 8.91 -0.63 -16.85
C GLU A 50 8.11 -0.80 -18.15
N LEU A 51 6.77 -0.79 -18.07
CA LEU A 51 5.90 -0.85 -19.24
C LEU A 51 5.89 0.48 -19.97
N ILE A 52 5.73 1.59 -19.25
CA ILE A 52 5.70 2.96 -19.78
C ILE A 52 6.97 3.28 -20.57
N GLU A 53 8.15 2.90 -20.08
CA GLU A 53 9.41 3.11 -20.79
C GLU A 53 9.49 2.42 -22.15
N LYS A 54 8.75 1.32 -22.34
CA LYS A 54 8.72 0.57 -23.60
C LYS A 54 7.74 1.17 -24.60
N VAL A 55 6.81 2.01 -24.16
CA VAL A 55 5.80 2.63 -25.03
C VAL A 55 6.43 3.77 -25.84
N LYS A 56 6.30 3.69 -27.17
CA LYS A 56 6.81 4.72 -28.08
C LYS A 56 5.79 5.81 -28.42
N SER A 57 4.50 5.51 -28.28
CA SER A 57 3.33 6.39 -28.51
C SER A 57 2.66 6.83 -27.20
N ASN A 58 1.71 7.76 -27.24
CA ASN A 58 0.90 8.19 -26.07
C ASN A 58 1.71 8.55 -24.82
N LYS A 59 2.86 9.22 -25.01
CA LYS A 59 3.82 9.49 -23.93
C LYS A 59 3.23 10.30 -22.79
N LYS A 60 2.34 11.26 -23.10
CA LYS A 60 1.70 12.10 -22.07
C LYS A 60 0.77 11.30 -21.17
N GLU A 61 -0.02 10.42 -21.75
CA GLU A 61 -0.93 9.55 -21.01
C GLU A 61 -0.14 8.54 -20.16
N CYS A 62 0.94 8.00 -20.71
CA CYS A 62 1.87 7.16 -19.95
C CYS A 62 2.55 7.92 -18.80
N GLU A 63 3.01 9.16 -19.02
CA GLU A 63 3.56 10.03 -17.98
C GLU A 63 2.53 10.27 -16.87
N HIS A 64 1.27 10.55 -17.23
CA HIS A 64 0.21 10.70 -16.24
C HIS A 64 -0.01 9.42 -15.41
N ILE A 65 -0.04 8.24 -16.05
CA ILE A 65 -0.14 6.97 -15.32
C ILE A 65 1.06 6.77 -14.38
N ALA A 66 2.29 7.10 -14.81
CA ALA A 66 3.47 7.02 -13.96
C ALA A 66 3.34 7.91 -12.71
N GLU A 67 2.91 9.17 -12.89
CA GLU A 67 2.68 10.12 -11.80
C GLU A 67 1.64 9.59 -10.81
N ARG A 68 0.49 9.12 -11.30
CA ARG A 68 -0.56 8.59 -10.42
C ARG A 68 -0.13 7.32 -9.69
N SER A 69 0.64 6.47 -10.35
CA SER A 69 1.21 5.27 -9.72
C SER A 69 2.20 5.65 -8.61
N ALA A 70 3.05 6.66 -8.85
CA ALA A 70 3.96 7.17 -7.83
C ALA A 70 3.20 7.79 -6.64
N GLN A 71 2.13 8.54 -6.92
CA GLN A 71 1.26 9.10 -5.89
C GLN A 71 0.63 8.01 -5.01
N LEU A 72 0.10 6.95 -5.61
CA LEU A 72 -0.45 5.80 -4.88
C LEU A 72 0.58 5.20 -3.91
N VAL A 73 1.84 5.05 -4.31
CA VAL A 73 2.88 4.54 -3.40
C VAL A 73 3.19 5.52 -2.29
N GLN A 74 3.23 6.83 -2.57
CA GLN A 74 3.43 7.84 -1.54
C GLN A 74 2.26 7.86 -0.54
N ASP A 75 1.03 7.74 -1.02
CA ASP A 75 -0.16 7.71 -0.18
C ASP A 75 -0.16 6.47 0.72
N ILE A 76 0.16 5.29 0.16
CA ILE A 76 0.34 4.06 0.95
C ILE A 76 1.45 4.27 1.98
N TRP A 77 2.63 4.75 1.58
CA TRP A 77 3.75 4.97 2.49
C TRP A 77 3.38 5.91 3.64
N ARG A 78 2.80 7.08 3.32
CA ARG A 78 2.41 8.08 4.32
C ARG A 78 1.41 7.50 5.30
N GLN A 79 0.42 6.77 4.79
CA GLN A 79 -0.61 6.19 5.63
C GLN A 79 -0.09 5.03 6.46
N THR A 80 0.82 4.19 5.95
CA THR A 80 1.33 3.03 6.70
C THR A 80 2.46 3.36 7.66
N LYS A 81 3.13 4.51 7.51
CA LYS A 81 4.25 4.91 8.37
C LYS A 81 3.84 5.05 9.84
N ASP A 82 2.61 5.48 10.09
CA ASP A 82 2.12 5.77 11.45
C ASP A 82 1.45 4.54 12.11
N PHE A 83 1.26 3.43 11.38
CA PHE A 83 0.74 2.18 11.95
C PHE A 83 1.90 1.28 12.40
N ASP A 84 2.34 1.46 13.66
CA ASP A 84 3.24 0.51 14.34
C ASP A 84 2.59 -0.88 14.52
N VAL A 85 1.26 -0.92 14.53
CA VAL A 85 0.46 -2.10 14.86
C VAL A 85 -0.32 -2.51 13.61
N ALA A 86 0.14 -3.60 12.98
CA ALA A 86 -0.53 -4.40 11.96
C ALA A 86 -1.60 -3.69 11.10
N LEU A 87 -1.29 -3.47 9.82
CA LEU A 87 -2.24 -2.93 8.85
C LEU A 87 -3.61 -3.65 8.93
N PRO A 88 -4.73 -2.89 8.90
CA PRO A 88 -6.07 -3.47 8.86
C PRO A 88 -6.19 -4.48 7.71
N ALA A 89 -6.84 -5.61 7.98
CA ALA A 89 -6.95 -6.73 7.03
C ALA A 89 -7.63 -6.30 5.71
N GLU A 90 -8.51 -5.31 5.78
CA GLU A 90 -9.23 -4.68 4.68
C GLU A 90 -8.27 -3.96 3.72
N VAL A 91 -7.24 -3.31 4.26
CA VAL A 91 -6.19 -2.65 3.46
C VAL A 91 -5.33 -3.70 2.76
N GLY A 92 -5.06 -4.83 3.41
CA GLY A 92 -4.42 -5.99 2.80
C GLY A 92 -5.17 -6.52 1.57
N LYS A 93 -6.51 -6.50 1.58
CA LYS A 93 -7.34 -6.90 0.43
C LYS A 93 -7.23 -5.93 -0.74
N SER A 94 -7.22 -4.62 -0.48
CA SER A 94 -7.01 -3.61 -1.53
C SER A 94 -5.62 -3.74 -2.17
N VAL A 95 -4.60 -4.01 -1.36
CA VAL A 95 -3.26 -4.26 -1.91
C VAL A 95 -3.20 -5.57 -2.69
N ALA A 96 -3.91 -6.61 -2.29
CA ALA A 96 -4.01 -7.84 -3.09
C ALA A 96 -4.66 -7.59 -4.47
N GLN A 97 -5.53 -6.58 -4.62
CA GLN A 97 -6.03 -6.16 -5.93
C GLN A 97 -4.95 -5.46 -6.77
N ILE A 98 -4.13 -4.60 -6.14
CA ILE A 98 -2.94 -4.00 -6.78
C ILE A 98 -1.93 -5.09 -7.18
N GLU A 99 -1.75 -6.12 -6.35
CA GLU A 99 -0.94 -7.29 -6.70
C GLU A 99 -1.51 -8.07 -7.88
N LYS A 100 -2.84 -8.19 -8.01
CA LYS A 100 -3.44 -8.82 -9.19
C LYS A 100 -3.07 -8.04 -10.45
N LEU A 101 -3.07 -6.70 -10.42
CA LEU A 101 -2.59 -5.87 -11.53
C LEU A 101 -1.11 -6.13 -11.84
N ALA A 102 -0.27 -6.27 -10.82
CA ALA A 102 1.13 -6.69 -10.98
C ALA A 102 1.28 -8.15 -11.47
N GLY A 103 0.34 -9.02 -11.15
CA GLY A 103 0.29 -10.41 -11.57
C GLY A 103 -0.08 -10.55 -13.06
N TYR A 104 -1.01 -9.73 -13.54
CA TYR A 104 -1.31 -9.62 -14.97
C TYR A 104 -0.07 -9.21 -15.76
N SER A 105 0.70 -8.24 -15.27
CA SER A 105 1.94 -7.80 -15.90
C SER A 105 3.10 -8.80 -15.80
N LYS A 106 3.23 -9.56 -14.69
CA LYS A 106 4.20 -10.67 -14.59
C LYS A 106 3.87 -11.84 -15.51
N ARG A 107 2.59 -12.23 -15.67
CA ARG A 107 2.18 -13.27 -16.65
C ARG A 107 2.54 -12.86 -18.08
N LEU A 108 2.43 -11.58 -18.41
CA LEU A 108 2.89 -11.04 -19.70
C LEU A 108 4.42 -11.21 -19.88
N LYS A 109 5.22 -11.01 -18.82
CA LYS A 109 6.69 -11.17 -18.84
C LYS A 109 7.13 -12.64 -19.01
N TYR A 110 6.41 -13.60 -18.43
CA TYR A 110 6.74 -15.04 -18.52
C TYR A 110 6.17 -15.74 -19.76
N SER A 111 5.01 -15.32 -20.27
CA SER A 111 4.47 -15.81 -21.55
C SER A 111 5.41 -15.51 -22.74
N SER A 112 6.29 -14.52 -22.59
CA SER A 112 7.31 -14.10 -23.57
C SER A 112 8.47 -15.10 -23.77
N LYS A 113 8.63 -16.14 -22.95
CA LYS A 113 9.72 -17.12 -23.10
C LYS A 113 9.42 -18.23 -24.12
N ASN A 114 8.17 -18.41 -24.54
CA ASN A 114 7.82 -19.35 -25.62
C ASN A 114 7.94 -18.65 -26.99
N SER A 115 8.95 -19.09 -27.74
CA SER A 115 9.68 -18.38 -28.81
C SER A 115 8.91 -18.01 -30.08
N LYS A 116 7.63 -18.36 -30.25
CA LYS A 116 6.82 -17.93 -31.42
C LYS A 116 5.97 -16.68 -31.16
N LYS A 117 5.66 -16.37 -29.90
CA LYS A 117 4.88 -15.17 -29.54
C LYS A 117 5.72 -13.90 -29.41
N ARG A 118 7.06 -14.00 -29.51
CA ARG A 118 7.98 -12.87 -29.35
C ARG A 118 7.87 -11.85 -30.50
N ILE A 119 7.62 -12.31 -31.73
CA ILE A 119 7.38 -11.42 -32.89
C ILE A 119 5.98 -10.79 -32.75
N PHE A 120 4.97 -11.60 -32.42
CA PHE A 120 3.62 -11.11 -32.16
C PHE A 120 3.59 -10.07 -31.05
N TRP A 121 4.26 -10.26 -29.91
CA TRP A 121 4.31 -9.30 -28.79
C TRP A 121 5.28 -8.15 -28.99
N ASN A 122 6.37 -8.30 -29.75
CA ASN A 122 7.18 -7.13 -30.12
C ASN A 122 6.46 -6.28 -31.15
N GLU A 123 5.66 -6.87 -32.04
CA GLU A 123 4.73 -6.12 -32.90
C GLU A 123 3.52 -5.59 -32.12
N LEU A 124 2.99 -6.32 -31.13
CA LEU A 124 1.91 -5.86 -30.25
C LEU A 124 2.39 -4.71 -29.35
N LEU A 125 3.56 -4.82 -28.71
CA LEU A 125 4.12 -3.74 -27.90
C LEU A 125 4.63 -2.57 -28.76
N ALA A 126 4.95 -2.80 -30.04
CA ALA A 126 5.30 -1.74 -30.99
C ALA A 126 4.09 -1.09 -31.69
N LYS A 127 2.92 -1.75 -31.76
CA LYS A 127 1.70 -1.25 -32.46
C LYS A 127 0.48 -1.04 -31.54
N ILE A 128 0.45 -1.64 -30.35
CA ILE A 128 -0.71 -1.81 -29.45
C ILE A 128 -0.22 -1.50 -28.03
N VAL A 129 -0.02 -0.22 -27.79
CA VAL A 129 -0.66 0.36 -26.61
C VAL A 129 -1.80 1.18 -27.18
N THR A 130 -2.91 0.49 -27.48
CA THR A 130 -4.13 1.19 -27.87
C THR A 130 -4.53 2.06 -26.69
N LYS A 131 -4.97 3.29 -26.98
CA LYS A 131 -5.47 4.22 -25.98
C LYS A 131 -6.43 3.53 -24.98
N SER A 132 -7.26 2.61 -25.46
CA SER A 132 -8.16 1.78 -24.65
C SER A 132 -7.48 1.01 -23.50
N GLN A 133 -6.26 0.49 -23.68
CA GLN A 133 -5.55 -0.24 -22.62
C GLN A 133 -4.93 0.70 -21.60
N ILE A 134 -4.40 1.85 -22.04
CA ILE A 134 -3.95 2.93 -21.15
C ILE A 134 -5.13 3.38 -20.29
N ASP A 135 -6.29 3.60 -20.93
CA ASP A 135 -7.52 4.01 -20.26
C ASP A 135 -7.99 2.93 -19.27
N GLU A 136 -7.93 1.64 -19.65
CA GLU A 136 -8.27 0.53 -18.77
C GLU A 136 -7.33 0.44 -17.56
N TYR A 137 -6.01 0.57 -17.75
CA TYR A 137 -5.06 0.63 -16.64
C TYR A 137 -5.28 1.85 -15.76
N GLY A 138 -5.55 3.02 -16.34
CA GLY A 138 -5.91 4.22 -15.62
C GLY A 138 -7.12 4.00 -14.72
N ARG A 139 -8.18 3.40 -15.27
CA ARG A 139 -9.41 3.04 -14.55
C ARG A 139 -9.15 2.05 -13.42
N LEU A 140 -8.36 1.01 -13.65
CA LEU A 140 -8.03 0.01 -12.63
C LEU A 140 -7.17 0.60 -11.50
N LEU A 141 -6.29 1.55 -11.81
CA LEU A 141 -5.51 2.26 -10.81
C LEU A 141 -6.41 3.19 -9.97
N ASP A 142 -7.37 3.87 -10.60
CA ASP A 142 -8.38 4.69 -9.90
C ASP A 142 -9.24 3.87 -8.96
N GLU A 143 -9.73 2.73 -9.45
CA GLU A 143 -10.55 1.81 -8.67
C GLU A 143 -9.75 1.29 -7.46
N ALA A 144 -8.49 0.91 -7.66
CA ALA A 144 -7.60 0.49 -6.57
C ALA A 144 -7.32 1.61 -5.55
N MET A 145 -7.09 2.84 -6.02
CA MET A 145 -6.90 4.01 -5.15
C MET A 145 -8.15 4.31 -4.32
N LEU A 146 -9.32 4.27 -4.95
CA LEU A 146 -10.60 4.51 -4.28
C LEU A 146 -10.85 3.44 -3.21
N HIS A 147 -10.66 2.16 -3.55
CA HIS A 147 -10.78 1.08 -2.58
C HIS A 147 -9.77 1.16 -1.44
N PHE A 148 -8.54 1.57 -1.71
CA PHE A 148 -7.54 1.79 -0.67
C PHE A 148 -7.97 2.91 0.29
N ASN A 149 -8.29 4.08 -0.24
CA ASN A 149 -8.71 5.24 0.56
C ASN A 149 -9.96 4.94 1.40
N PHE A 150 -10.97 4.31 0.80
CA PHE A 150 -12.18 3.90 1.50
C PHE A 150 -11.91 2.92 2.64
N ASN A 151 -11.11 1.89 2.41
CA ASN A 151 -10.77 0.91 3.45
C ASN A 151 -9.92 1.52 4.56
N MET A 152 -9.06 2.47 4.23
CA MET A 152 -8.26 3.22 5.21
C MET A 152 -9.15 4.10 6.09
N GLU A 153 -10.08 4.84 5.50
CA GLU A 153 -11.04 5.67 6.23
C GLU A 153 -11.94 4.82 7.15
N LEU A 154 -12.48 3.70 6.64
CA LEU A 154 -13.23 2.74 7.45
C LEU A 154 -12.41 2.21 8.63
N SER A 155 -11.13 1.93 8.42
CA SER A 155 -10.25 1.43 9.47
C SER A 155 -10.02 2.47 10.56
N ILE A 156 -9.81 3.73 10.17
CA ILE A 156 -9.69 4.86 11.10
C ILE A 156 -10.98 5.02 11.92
N HIS A 157 -12.15 4.98 11.26
CA HIS A 157 -13.43 5.04 11.96
C HIS A 157 -13.63 3.89 12.95
N ARG A 158 -13.25 2.68 12.56
CA ARG A 158 -13.34 1.52 13.44
C ARG A 158 -12.45 1.68 14.67
N LEU A 159 -11.22 2.16 14.51
CA LEU A 159 -10.32 2.43 15.63
C LEU A 159 -10.89 3.48 16.58
N HIS A 160 -11.51 4.53 16.07
CA HIS A 160 -12.19 5.53 16.90
C HIS A 160 -13.38 4.94 17.67
N LEU A 161 -14.19 4.08 17.03
CA LEU A 161 -15.31 3.40 17.68
C LEU A 161 -14.83 2.46 18.79
N GLU A 162 -13.75 1.72 18.55
CA GLU A 162 -13.15 0.82 19.54
C GLU A 162 -12.56 1.61 20.73
N SER A 163 -11.91 2.74 20.48
CA SER A 163 -11.44 3.66 21.53
C SER A 163 -12.60 4.22 22.36
N ALA A 164 -13.64 4.73 21.70
CA ALA A 164 -14.81 5.28 22.37
C ALA A 164 -15.54 4.23 23.21
N ALA A 165 -15.67 3.01 22.70
CA ALA A 165 -16.25 1.89 23.45
C ALA A 165 -15.38 1.50 24.65
N ALA A 166 -14.05 1.54 24.53
CA ALA A 166 -13.14 1.29 25.64
C ALA A 166 -13.26 2.37 26.73
N ASP A 167 -13.36 3.63 26.35
CA ASP A 167 -13.52 4.75 27.27
C ASP A 167 -14.90 4.73 27.95
N GLN A 168 -15.97 4.37 27.22
CA GLN A 168 -17.28 4.17 27.81
C GLN A 168 -17.28 3.02 28.84
N LYS A 169 -16.60 1.90 28.54
CA LYS A 169 -16.43 0.80 29.50
C LYS A 169 -15.64 1.23 30.73
N ARG A 170 -14.57 2.02 30.56
CA ARG A 170 -13.79 2.60 31.68
C ARG A 170 -14.66 3.52 32.53
N HIS A 171 -15.42 4.41 31.91
CA HIS A 171 -16.30 5.33 32.62
C HIS A 171 -17.40 4.58 33.39
N ALA A 172 -18.03 3.58 32.77
CA ALA A 172 -19.02 2.74 33.43
C ALA A 172 -18.40 1.98 34.63
N ALA A 173 -17.19 1.43 34.47
CA ALA A 173 -16.48 0.77 35.57
C ALA A 173 -16.15 1.72 36.73
N LEU A 174 -15.76 2.97 36.43
CA LEU A 174 -15.51 4.00 37.44
C LEU A 174 -16.78 4.39 38.19
N LEU A 175 -17.90 4.56 37.48
CA LEU A 175 -19.20 4.81 38.10
C LEU A 175 -19.61 3.65 39.02
N THR A 176 -19.54 2.41 38.53
CA THR A 176 -19.82 1.22 39.34
C THR A 176 -18.94 1.20 40.59
N PHE A 177 -17.63 1.43 40.44
CA PHE A 177 -16.71 1.50 41.58
C PHE A 177 -17.08 2.61 42.57
N SER A 178 -17.50 3.79 42.10
CA SER A 178 -17.93 4.91 42.94
C SER A 178 -19.23 4.66 43.71
N HIS A 179 -20.04 3.68 43.29
CA HIS A 179 -21.26 3.26 43.99
C HIS A 179 -21.07 2.02 44.88
N MET A 180 -19.94 1.31 44.78
CA MET A 180 -19.62 0.20 45.68
C MET A 180 -19.39 0.68 47.11
N SER A 181 -19.74 -0.16 48.10
CA SER A 181 -19.39 0.07 49.51
C SER A 181 -17.89 -0.10 49.75
N GLU A 182 -17.39 0.47 50.85
CA GLU A 182 -15.95 0.47 51.14
C GLU A 182 -15.36 -0.94 51.32
N SER A 183 -16.11 -1.86 51.94
CA SER A 183 -15.71 -3.26 52.10
C SER A 183 -15.57 -3.98 50.76
N GLU A 184 -16.52 -3.77 49.85
CA GLU A 184 -16.50 -4.35 48.49
C GLU A 184 -15.33 -3.77 47.68
N ARG A 185 -15.04 -2.46 47.80
CA ARG A 185 -13.88 -1.84 47.15
C ARG A 185 -12.56 -2.44 47.63
N LEU A 186 -12.40 -2.62 48.94
CA LEU A 186 -11.19 -3.20 49.53
C LEU A 186 -10.98 -4.65 49.09
N GLN A 187 -12.05 -5.44 49.02
CA GLN A 187 -12.00 -6.82 48.52
C GLN A 187 -11.58 -6.87 47.04
N LEU A 188 -12.15 -5.99 46.21
CA LEU A 188 -11.84 -5.92 44.78
C LEU A 188 -10.39 -5.45 44.52
N LEU A 189 -9.90 -4.46 45.27
CA LEU A 189 -8.50 -4.01 45.21
C LEU A 189 -7.52 -5.11 45.64
N THR A 190 -7.86 -5.88 46.66
CA THR A 190 -7.05 -7.04 47.10
C THR A 190 -6.97 -8.11 46.01
N GLN A 191 -8.08 -8.38 45.34
CA GLN A 191 -8.14 -9.33 44.22
C GLN A 191 -7.33 -8.84 43.00
N ILE A 192 -7.41 -7.56 42.65
CA ILE A 192 -6.61 -6.96 41.57
C ILE A 192 -5.12 -7.04 41.90
N ARG A 193 -4.72 -6.67 43.13
CA ARG A 193 -3.32 -6.69 43.56
C ARG A 193 -2.71 -8.10 43.48
N GLY A 194 -3.47 -9.12 43.86
CA GLY A 194 -3.08 -10.53 43.69
C GLY A 194 -2.84 -10.92 42.23
N LYS A 195 -3.71 -10.49 41.31
CA LYS A 195 -3.56 -10.76 39.87
C LYS A 195 -2.37 -10.03 39.24
N VAL A 196 -2.12 -8.78 39.62
CA VAL A 196 -0.99 -7.99 39.10
C VAL A 196 0.34 -8.59 39.53
N LEU A 197 0.47 -8.97 40.81
CA LEU A 197 1.66 -9.64 41.32
C LEU A 197 1.89 -10.99 40.62
N PHE A 198 0.83 -11.75 40.37
CA PHE A 198 0.91 -13.02 39.63
C PHE A 198 1.44 -12.84 38.20
N VAL A 199 0.94 -11.83 37.46
CA VAL A 199 1.41 -11.54 36.09
C VAL A 199 2.87 -11.07 36.08
N GLN A 200 3.31 -10.28 37.06
CA GLN A 200 4.71 -9.85 37.18
C GLN A 200 5.64 -11.02 37.47
N VAL A 201 5.27 -11.92 38.39
CA VAL A 201 6.05 -13.13 38.71
C VAL A 201 6.12 -14.08 37.50
N ALA A 202 5.01 -14.30 36.80
CA ALA A 202 4.99 -15.13 35.60
C ALA A 202 5.91 -14.57 34.50
N ARG A 203 5.92 -13.25 34.29
CA ARG A 203 6.85 -12.60 33.34
C ARG A 203 8.30 -12.78 33.76
N TYR A 204 8.60 -12.68 35.05
CA TYR A 204 9.97 -12.87 35.57
C TYR A 204 10.47 -14.31 35.39
N LEU A 205 9.58 -15.30 35.56
CA LEU A 205 9.89 -16.72 35.34
C LEU A 205 10.02 -17.13 33.87
N THR A 206 9.50 -16.33 32.93
CA THR A 206 9.59 -16.62 31.48
C THR A 206 10.89 -16.08 30.85
N ILE A 207 11.65 -15.27 31.59
CA ILE A 207 12.90 -14.62 31.12
C ILE A 207 14.15 -15.41 31.57
N ILE A 208 13.99 -16.41 32.43
CA ILE A 208 15.05 -17.32 32.92
C ILE A 208 14.97 -18.64 32.14
#